data_AF-A0A662FRP0-F1
#
_entry.id   AF-A0A662FRP0-F1
#
_cell.length_a   1.000
_cell.length_b   1.000
_cell.length_c   1.000
_cell.angle_alpha   90.00
_cell.angle_beta   90.00
_cell.angle_gamma   90.00
#
_symmetry.space_group_name_H-M   'P 1'
#
loop_
_entity.id
_entity.type
_entity.pdbx_description
1 polymer ?
#
loop_
_entity_poly.entity_id
_entity_poly.type
_entity_poly.pdbx_seq_one_letter_code
_entity_poly.pdbx_strand_id
1 'polypeptide(L)'
;EVLKNIQDKETFEKLLKGFLALPFVEIEKEDWIEASKIVFEFKGLSIELGLLCALSQGKSLKILTKNKGIKEIKGVKLYEDEKD
;
A
#
# COMPACT_ATOMS: atom_id res chain seq x y z
N GLU A 1 -3.13 -8.25 -8.04
CA GLU A 1 -2.35 -9.32 -8.71
C GLU A 1 -2.33 -10.65 -7.97
N VAL A 2 -2.13 -10.68 -6.64
CA VAL A 2 -2.00 -11.93 -5.85
C VAL A 2 -3.12 -12.93 -6.09
N LEU A 3 -4.36 -12.48 -6.21
CA LEU A 3 -5.52 -13.36 -6.44
C LEU A 3 -5.77 -13.72 -7.91
N LYS A 4 -5.13 -13.03 -8.86
CA LYS A 4 -5.50 -13.08 -10.29
C LYS A 4 -5.16 -14.42 -10.96
N ASN A 5 -4.17 -15.15 -10.43
CA ASN A 5 -3.67 -16.39 -11.00
C ASN A 5 -4.06 -17.64 -10.18
N ILE A 6 -4.89 -17.48 -9.14
CA ILE A 6 -5.36 -18.62 -8.35
C ILE A 6 -6.44 -19.33 -9.15
N GLN A 7 -6.18 -20.58 -9.51
CA GLN A 7 -7.12 -21.40 -10.29
C GLN A 7 -8.01 -22.26 -9.40
N ASP A 8 -7.56 -22.58 -8.19
CA ASP A 8 -8.30 -23.44 -7.28
C ASP A 8 -9.10 -22.64 -6.24
N LYS A 9 -10.37 -23.02 -6.09
CA LYS A 9 -11.33 -22.31 -5.22
C LYS A 9 -10.93 -22.38 -3.74
N GLU A 10 -10.36 -23.50 -3.30
CA GLU A 10 -10.00 -23.71 -1.90
C GLU A 10 -8.86 -22.78 -1.45
N THR A 11 -7.80 -22.64 -2.25
CA THR A 11 -6.70 -21.71 -1.97
C THR A 11 -7.17 -20.27 -2.04
N PHE A 12 -8.04 -19.93 -2.99
CA PHE A 12 -8.65 -18.61 -3.04
C PHE A 12 -9.41 -18.28 -1.74
N GLU A 13 -10.27 -19.18 -1.27
CA GLU A 13 -11.04 -18.98 -0.04
C GLU A 13 -10.15 -18.89 1.20
N LYS A 14 -9.09 -19.70 1.28
CA LYS A 14 -8.10 -19.61 2.38
C LYS A 14 -7.39 -18.25 2.38
N LEU A 15 -6.92 -17.78 1.23
CA LEU A 15 -6.26 -16.47 1.12
C LEU A 15 -7.23 -15.32 1.41
N LEU A 16 -8.46 -15.39 0.90
CA LEU A 16 -9.49 -14.39 1.16
C LEU A 16 -9.79 -14.28 2.67
N LYS A 17 -9.93 -15.41 3.37
CA LYS A 17 -10.08 -15.42 4.84
C LYS A 17 -8.89 -14.75 5.54
N GLY A 18 -7.67 -15.01 5.07
CA GLY A 18 -6.48 -14.31 5.56
C GLY A 18 -6.55 -12.80 5.36
N PHE A 19 -6.96 -12.34 4.17
CA PHE A 19 -7.12 -10.90 3.90
C PHE A 19 -8.22 -10.25 4.75
N LEU A 20 -9.35 -10.94 4.96
CA LEU A 20 -10.45 -10.45 5.80
C LEU A 20 -10.07 -10.35 7.28
N ALA A 21 -9.06 -11.09 7.72
CA ALA A 21 -8.54 -11.02 9.08
C ALA A 21 -7.54 -9.86 9.29
N LEU A 22 -7.07 -9.21 8.21
CA LEU A 22 -6.16 -8.08 8.33
C LEU A 22 -6.88 -6.86 8.91
N PRO A 23 -6.24 -6.10 9.81
CA PRO A 23 -6.81 -4.84 10.28
C PRO A 23 -6.95 -3.88 9.09
N PHE A 24 -8.14 -3.29 8.95
CA PHE A 24 -8.33 -2.20 8.00
C PHE A 24 -7.84 -0.90 8.62
N VAL A 25 -7.33 -0.01 7.77
CA VAL A 25 -6.96 1.34 8.16
C VAL A 25 -7.98 2.27 7.53
N GLU A 26 -8.68 3.03 8.39
CA GLU A 26 -9.59 4.07 7.91
C GLU A 26 -8.79 5.23 7.31
N ILE A 27 -9.28 5.73 6.19
CA ILE A 27 -8.68 6.86 5.46
C ILE A 27 -9.42 8.12 5.89
N GLU A 28 -8.68 9.08 6.42
CA GLU A 28 -9.21 10.35 6.89
C GLU A 28 -9.04 11.43 5.82
N LYS A 29 -9.69 12.58 6.02
CA LYS A 29 -9.60 13.72 5.11
C LYS A 29 -8.15 14.20 4.96
N GLU A 30 -7.40 14.18 6.05
CA GLU A 30 -6.00 14.61 6.13
C GLU A 30 -5.11 13.72 5.26
N ASP A 31 -5.39 12.41 5.20
CA ASP A 31 -4.68 11.46 4.32
C ASP A 31 -4.90 11.81 2.85
N TRP A 32 -6.11 12.20 2.46
CA TRP A 32 -6.43 12.64 1.10
C TRP A 32 -5.73 13.95 0.73
N ILE A 33 -5.67 14.90 1.66
CA ILE A 33 -4.96 16.17 1.47
C ILE A 33 -3.48 15.90 1.24
N GLU A 34 -2.88 15.04 2.07
CA GLU A 34 -1.46 14.72 1.95
C GLU A 34 -1.16 13.94 0.67
N ALA A 35 -1.98 12.96 0.32
CA ALA A 35 -1.88 12.22 -0.94
C ALA A 35 -1.90 13.17 -2.15
N SER A 36 -2.76 14.18 -2.13
CA SER A 36 -2.86 15.17 -3.21
C SER A 36 -1.58 16.00 -3.37
N LYS A 37 -0.93 16.38 -2.26
CA LYS A 37 0.37 17.07 -2.29
C LYS A 37 1.46 16.17 -2.87
N ILE A 38 1.51 14.91 -2.44
CA ILE A 38 2.49 13.93 -2.92
C ILE A 38 2.34 13.74 -4.43
N VAL A 39 1.12 13.54 -4.94
CA VAL A 39 0.87 13.36 -6.37
C VAL A 39 1.22 14.61 -7.17
N PHE A 40 0.98 15.80 -6.62
CA PHE A 40 1.35 17.06 -7.25
C PHE A 40 2.88 17.21 -7.39
N GLU A 41 3.63 16.82 -6.36
CA GLU A 41 5.09 16.85 -6.35
C GLU A 41 5.70 15.75 -7.25
N PHE A 42 5.18 14.53 -7.17
CA PHE A 42 5.64 13.35 -7.90
C PHE A 42 4.76 13.07 -9.12
N LYS A 43 4.91 13.91 -10.14
CA LYS A 43 4.16 13.82 -11.40
C LYS A 43 4.26 12.42 -12.01
N GLY A 44 3.13 11.74 -12.17
CA GLY A 44 3.04 10.38 -12.70
C GLY A 44 2.74 9.30 -11.64
N LEU A 45 2.71 9.66 -10.35
CA LEU A 45 2.18 8.79 -9.31
C LEU A 45 0.65 8.76 -9.37
N SER A 46 0.06 7.56 -9.28
CA SER A 46 -1.40 7.44 -9.16
C SER A 46 -1.88 7.94 -7.80
N ILE A 47 -3.14 8.35 -7.72
CA ILE A 47 -3.71 8.84 -6.46
C ILE A 47 -3.75 7.75 -5.38
N GLU A 48 -3.97 6.49 -5.76
CA GLU A 48 -3.97 5.35 -4.86
C GLU A 48 -2.59 5.10 -4.26
N LEU A 49 -1.53 5.22 -5.07
CA LEU A 49 -0.15 5.12 -4.58
C LEU A 49 0.22 6.33 -3.70
N GLY A 50 -0.22 7.54 -4.07
CA GLY A 50 -0.08 8.74 -3.24
C GLY A 50 -0.71 8.55 -1.87
N LEU A 51 -1.90 7.95 -1.83
CA LEU A 51 -2.61 7.66 -0.59
C LEU A 51 -1.90 6.62 0.28
N LEU A 52 -1.37 5.55 -0.32
CA LEU A 52 -0.54 4.58 0.42
C LEU A 52 0.70 5.24 1.03
N CYS A 53 1.31 6.19 0.32
CA CYS A 53 2.46 6.95 0.82
C CYS A 53 2.07 7.86 2.00
N ALA A 54 0.96 8.59 1.88
CA ALA A 54 0.43 9.43 2.95
C ALA A 54 0.13 8.61 4.22
N LEU A 55 -0.57 7.48 4.07
CA LEU A 55 -0.86 6.57 5.18
C LEU A 55 0.41 6.00 5.83
N SER A 56 1.42 5.66 5.02
CA SER A 56 2.72 5.19 5.52
C SER A 56 3.41 6.24 6.38
N GLN A 57 3.41 7.50 5.93
CA GLN A 57 4.02 8.62 6.65
C GLN A 57 3.25 8.94 7.94
N GLY A 58 1.93 9.13 7.86
CA GLY A 58 1.10 9.58 8.98
C GLY A 58 0.91 8.52 10.06
N LYS A 59 0.77 7.24 9.67
CA LYS A 59 0.45 6.13 10.58
C LYS A 59 1.65 5.22 10.85
N SER A 60 2.87 5.63 10.46
CA SER A 60 4.12 4.88 10.64
C SER A 60 4.11 3.45 10.09
N LEU A 61 3.34 3.23 9.01
CA LEU A 61 3.20 1.93 8.35
C LEU A 61 4.33 1.68 7.34
N LYS A 62 4.66 0.41 7.10
CA LYS A 62 5.55 0.00 6.01
C LYS A 62 4.73 -0.47 4.80
N ILE A 63 5.11 -0.07 3.59
CA ILE A 63 4.43 -0.46 2.35
C ILE A 63 5.09 -1.71 1.75
N LEU A 64 4.32 -2.78 1.62
CA LEU A 64 4.69 -3.93 0.79
C LEU A 64 4.25 -3.68 -0.67
N THR A 65 5.20 -3.44 -1.56
CA THR A 65 4.91 -3.14 -2.98
C THR A 65 6.01 -3.60 -3.92
N LYS A 66 5.62 -3.89 -5.17
CA LYS A 66 6.53 -4.07 -6.31
C LYS A 66 7.01 -2.74 -6.89
N ASN A 67 6.27 -1.64 -6.70
CA ASN A 67 6.68 -0.33 -7.19
C ASN A 67 7.68 0.30 -6.21
N LYS A 68 8.96 -0.03 -6.40
CA LYS A 68 10.04 0.47 -5.53
C LYS A 68 10.38 1.95 -5.77
N GLY A 69 9.86 2.59 -6.82
CA GLY A 69 10.10 4.01 -7.11
C GLY A 69 9.56 4.95 -6.02
N ILE A 70 8.53 4.52 -5.29
CA ILE A 70 7.94 5.33 -4.21
C ILE A 70 8.88 5.55 -3.01
N LYS A 71 10.02 4.86 -2.95
CA LYS A 71 11.05 5.08 -1.91
C LYS A 71 11.68 6.47 -1.97
N GLU A 72 11.57 7.15 -3.11
CA GLU A 72 12.09 8.51 -3.30
C GLU A 72 11.23 9.56 -2.58
N ILE A 73 9.99 9.22 -2.24
CA ILE A 73 9.08 10.08 -1.48
C ILE A 73 9.53 10.09 -0.02
N LYS A 74 9.91 11.27 0.46
CA LYS A 74 10.46 11.45 1.81
C LYS A 74 9.52 10.90 2.88
N GLY A 75 10.04 10.09 3.79
CA GLY A 75 9.27 9.56 4.93
C GLY A 75 8.47 8.29 4.63
N VAL A 76 8.40 7.85 3.37
CA VAL A 76 7.83 6.53 3.03
C VAL A 76 8.78 5.43 3.50
N LYS A 77 8.24 4.43 4.21
CA LYS A 77 8.98 3.24 4.62
C LYS A 77 8.49 2.05 3.81
N LEU A 78 9.41 1.34 3.15
CA LEU A 78 9.08 0.10 2.48
C LEU A 78 9.26 -1.08 3.43
N TYR A 79 8.44 -2.10 3.24
CA TYR A 79 8.72 -3.41 3.79
C TYR A 79 9.84 -4.05 2.96
N GLU A 80 10.89 -4.48 3.65
CA GLU A 80 11.97 -5.30 3.12
C GLU A 80 11.76 -6.69 3.73
N ASP A 81 11.63 -7.72 2.89
CA ASP A 81 11.74 -9.09 3.41
C ASP A 81 13.13 -9.23 3.99
N GLU A 82 13.22 -9.50 5.29
CA GLU A 82 14.43 -10.12 5.84
C GLU A 82 14.56 -11.44 5.10
N LYS A 83 15.53 -11.51 4.18
CA LYS A 83 15.86 -12.77 3.50
C LYS A 83 16.24 -13.78 4.57
N ASP A 84 15.40 -14.79 4.77
CA ASP A 84 15.84 -16.12 5.22
C ASP A 84 16.74 -16.78 4.17
#